data_AF-V4Y8P4-F1
#
_entry.id   AF-V4Y8P4-F1
#
_cell.length_a   1.000
_cell.length_b   1.000
_cell.length_c   1.000
_cell.angle_alpha   90.00
_cell.angle_beta   90.00
_cell.angle_gamma   90.00
#
_symmetry.space_group_name_H-M   'P 1'
#
loop_
_entity.id
_entity.type
_entity.pdbx_description
1 polymer ?
#
loop_
_entity_poly.entity_id
_entity_poly.type
_entity_poly.pdbx_seq_one_letter_code
_entity_poly.pdbx_strand_id
1 'polypeptide(L)' 'MATDSGTWTYRDRFGDRFGRTYFRRFPPGVCSSIGLGTYLGEPTDAVDDDYRASI' A
#
# COMPACT_ATOMS: atom_id res chain seq x y z
N MET A 1 -9.77 -2.17 1.61
CA MET A 1 -8.60 -1.98 0.74
C MET A 1 -8.19 -0.52 0.75
N ALA A 2 -6.90 -0.23 0.56
CA ALA A 2 -6.45 1.13 0.34
C ALA A 2 -6.86 1.54 -1.08
N THR A 3 -7.80 2.49 -1.21
CA THR A 3 -8.16 3.09 -2.50
C THR A 3 -7.19 4.22 -2.83
N ASP A 4 -7.12 4.63 -4.10
CA ASP A 4 -6.33 5.79 -4.52
C ASP A 4 -6.77 7.03 -3.74
N SER A 5 -8.07 7.33 -3.73
CA SER A 5 -8.68 8.48 -3.06
C SER A 5 -8.46 8.49 -1.55
N GLY A 6 -8.55 7.32 -0.91
CA GLY A 6 -8.26 7.16 0.51
C GLY A 6 -6.79 7.42 0.84
N THR A 7 -5.89 6.97 -0.04
CA THR A 7 -4.44 7.17 0.10
C THR A 7 -4.06 8.65 -0.06
N TRP A 8 -4.65 9.36 -1.03
CA TRP A 8 -4.44 10.80 -1.23
C TRP A 8 -5.00 11.63 -0.08
N THR A 9 -6.20 11.31 0.40
CA THR A 9 -6.83 11.99 1.56
C THR A 9 -5.99 11.80 2.82
N TYR A 10 -5.48 10.60 3.06
CA TYR A 10 -4.62 10.31 4.21
C TYR A 10 -3.29 11.08 4.13
N ARG A 11 -2.65 11.11 2.96
CA ARG A 11 -1.46 11.93 2.72
C ARG A 11 -1.71 13.40 3.03
N ASP A 12 -2.78 13.98 2.49
CA ASP A 12 -3.09 15.41 2.64
C ASP A 12 -3.37 15.79 4.10
N ARG A 13 -3.99 14.89 4.88
CA ARG A 13 -4.21 15.08 6.32
C ARG A 13 -2.93 15.21 7.14
N PHE A 14 -1.87 14.49 6.76
CA PHE A 14 -0.61 14.45 7.53
C PHE A 14 0.52 15.26 6.90
N GLY A 15 0.33 15.74 5.66
CA GLY A 15 1.25 16.63 4.95
C GLY A 15 2.68 16.10 4.91
N ASP A 16 3.66 17.01 4.98
CA ASP A 16 5.09 16.69 4.90
C ASP A 16 5.62 15.87 6.10
N ARG A 17 4.87 15.75 7.20
CA ARG A 17 5.24 14.89 8.33
C ARG A 17 5.12 13.40 7.99
N PHE A 18 4.26 13.07 7.03
CA PHE A 18 3.99 11.70 6.57
C PHE A 18 5.25 11.01 6.03
N GLY A 19 5.97 11.70 5.14
CA GLY A 19 7.11 11.14 4.41
C GLY A 19 8.38 10.99 5.24
N ARG A 20 8.51 11.67 6.39
CA ARG A 20 9.79 11.74 7.12
C ARG A 20 9.99 10.63 8.15
N THR A 21 8.92 9.96 8.58
CA THR A 21 8.99 8.90 9.60
C THR A 21 8.46 7.56 9.10
N TYR A 22 7.41 7.55 8.27
CA TYR A 22 6.73 6.31 7.90
C TYR A 22 6.94 5.86 6.47
N PHE A 23 7.65 6.61 5.62
CA PHE A 23 7.89 6.24 4.23
C PHE A 23 9.37 6.39 3.87
N ARG A 24 9.86 5.55 2.96
CA ARG A 24 11.21 5.62 2.39
C ARG A 24 11.13 5.85 0.89
N ARG A 25 12.01 6.70 0.35
CA ARG A 25 12.11 6.93 -1.09
C ARG A 25 12.54 5.64 -1.81
N PHE A 26 11.78 5.25 -2.82
CA PHE A 26 12.06 4.10 -3.68
C PHE A 26 11.63 4.44 -5.11
N PRO A 27 12.53 4.98 -5.96
CA PRO A 27 12.16 5.54 -7.25
C PRO A 27 11.44 4.54 -8.16
N PRO A 28 10.36 4.94 -8.87
CA PRO A 28 9.83 6.31 -9.01
C PRO A 28 8.88 6.78 -7.89
N GLY A 29 8.77 6.08 -6.75
CA GLY A 29 7.82 6.39 -5.68
C GLY A 29 8.39 6.37 -4.26
N VAL A 30 7.53 6.00 -3.30
CA VAL A 30 7.87 5.85 -1.87
C VAL A 30 7.26 4.55 -1.34
N CYS A 31 7.98 3.84 -0.48
CA CYS A 31 7.48 2.65 0.22
C CYS A 31 7.09 2.98 1.65
N SER A 32 5.95 2.48 2.10
CA SER A 32 5.55 2.51 3.52
C SER A 32 6.51 1.68 4.37
N SER A 33 6.79 2.15 5.58
CA SER A 33 7.52 1.45 6.65
C SER A 33 6.68 0.35 7.30
N ILE A 34 5.37 0.36 7.07
CA ILE A 34 4.43 -0.68 7.48
C ILE A 34 3.87 -1.33 6.22
N GLY A 35 4.13 -2.63 6.07
CA GLY A 35 3.46 -3.47 5.09
C GLY A 35 2.29 -4.21 5.75
N LEU A 36 1.12 -4.22 5.10
CA LEU A 36 0.02 -5.11 5.46
C LEU A 36 -0.06 -6.19 4.39
N GLY A 37 0.26 -7.43 4.76
CA GLY A 37 0.02 -8.59 3.90
C GLY A 37 -1.47 -8.89 3.88
N THR A 38 -2.07 -8.98 2.70
CA THR A 38 -3.48 -9.31 2.50
C THR A 38 -3.72 -10.80 2.26
N TYR A 39 -2.65 -11.60 2.15
CA TYR A 39 -2.76 -13.06 2.04
C TYR A 39 -3.33 -13.61 3.35
N LEU A 40 -4.52 -14.20 3.25
CA LEU A 40 -5.16 -14.93 4.35
C LEU A 40 -4.79 -16.42 4.35
N GLY A 41 -3.94 -16.87 3.42
CA GLY A 41 -3.56 -18.26 3.22
C GLY A 41 -2.28 -18.41 2.37
N GLU A 42 -2.03 -19.63 1.88
CA GLU A 42 -0.83 -19.93 1.09
C GLU A 42 -0.74 -19.11 -0.20
N PRO A 43 0.44 -18.57 -0.54
CA PRO A 43 0.67 -17.80 -1.75
C PRO A 43 0.77 -18.75 -2.95
N THR A 44 -0.38 -19.12 -3.50
CA THR A 44 -0.49 -19.97 -4.69
C THR A 44 -0.89 -19.13 -5.90
N ASP A 45 -0.53 -19.59 -7.10
CA ASP A 45 -0.88 -18.90 -8.35
C ASP A 45 -2.39 -18.59 -8.46
N ALA A 46 -3.25 -19.50 -7.98
CA ALA A 46 -4.70 -19.28 -7.98
C ALA A 46 -5.15 -18.14 -7.07
N VAL A 47 -4.55 -18.01 -5.87
CA VAL A 47 -4.83 -16.91 -4.93
C VAL A 47 -4.33 -15.59 -5.51
N ASP A 48 -3.19 -15.61 -6.19
CA ASP A 48 -2.62 -14.43 -6.85
C ASP A 48 -3.52 -13.93 -7.99
N ASP A 49 -4.06 -14.84 -8.80
CA ASP A 49 -4.98 -14.53 -9.89
C ASP A 49 -6.31 -13.95 -9.37
N ASP A 50 -6.89 -14.55 -8.32
CA ASP A 50 -8.10 -14.05 -7.68
C ASP A 50 -7.88 -12.66 -7.07
N TYR A 51 -6.73 -12.44 -6.42
CA TYR A 51 -6.38 -11.13 -5.87
C TYR A 51 -6.23 -10.09 -6.98
N ARG A 52 -5.54 -10.42 -8.07
CA ARG A 52 -5.41 -9.53 -9.25
C ARG A 52 -6.76 -9.16 -9.85
N ALA A 53 -7.72 -10.08 -9.88
CA ALA A 53 -9.06 -9.81 -10.42
C ALA A 53 -9.92 -8.91 -9.50
N SER A 54 -9.54 -8.77 -8.22
CA SER A 54 -10.32 -8.05 -7.21
C SER A 54 -10.04 -6.54 -7.08
N ILE A 55 -9.03 -6.04 -7.81
CA ILE A 55 -8.54 -4.65 -7.81
C ILE A 55 -8.81 -3.99 -9.17
#